data_AF-A0A9X4B241-F1
#
_entry.id   AF-A0A9X4B241-F1
#
_cell.length_a   1.000
_cell.length_b   1.000
_cell.length_c   1.000
_cell.angle_alpha   90.00
_cell.angle_beta   90.00
_cell.angle_gamma   90.00
#
_symmetry.space_group_name_H-M   'P 1'
#
loop_
_entity.id
_entity.type
_entity.pdbx_description
1 polymer ?
#
loop_
_entity_poly.entity_id
_entity_poly.type
_entity_poly.pdbx_seq_one_letter_code
_entity_poly.pdbx_strand_id
1 'polypeptide(L)'
;MGLILDIVNNVVPKVQERVSKGEGLKKVLYEELEKEIAQSLTDQDKRIEPNTKTTTDIIPLGTDIDNGDIYNLETGQTLREL
;
A
#
# COMPACT_ATOMS: atom_id res chain seq x y z
N MET A 1 -0.41 -13.21 7.67
CA MET A 1 0.06 -14.10 6.58
C MET A 1 0.62 -13.22 5.48
N GLY A 2 1.47 -13.74 4.59
CA GLY A 2 2.08 -12.92 3.54
C GLY A 2 1.09 -12.61 2.42
N LEU A 3 1.18 -11.41 1.82
CA LEU A 3 0.28 -10.92 0.76
C LEU A 3 0.06 -11.94 -0.37
N ILE A 4 1.14 -12.61 -0.80
CA ILE A 4 1.09 -13.61 -1.87
C ILE A 4 0.25 -14.82 -1.44
N LEU A 5 0.38 -15.26 -0.19
CA LEU A 5 -0.37 -16.41 0.32
C LEU A 5 -1.87 -16.10 0.41
N ASP A 6 -2.22 -14.88 0.81
CA ASP A 6 -3.61 -14.43 0.90
C ASP A 6 -4.25 -14.34 -0.50
N ILE A 7 -3.54 -13.79 -1.49
CA ILE A 7 -3.98 -13.77 -2.89
C ILE A 7 -4.21 -15.18 -3.41
N VAL A 8 -3.26 -16.10 -3.20
CA VAL A 8 -3.37 -17.49 -3.64
C VAL A 8 -4.57 -18.19 -3.00
N ASN A 9 -4.77 -18.02 -1.69
CA ASN A 9 -5.88 -18.62 -0.96
C ASN A 9 -7.25 -18.14 -1.45
N ASN A 10 -7.36 -16.90 -1.93
CA ASN A 10 -8.59 -16.36 -2.47
C ASN A 10 -8.82 -16.71 -3.95
N VAL A 11 -7.76 -16.73 -4.77
CA VAL A 11 -7.85 -16.96 -6.22
C VAL A 11 -8.04 -18.45 -6.56
N VAL A 12 -7.29 -19.35 -5.93
CA VAL A 12 -7.33 -20.79 -6.22
C VAL A 12 -8.74 -21.40 -6.16
N PRO A 13 -9.55 -21.21 -5.11
CA PRO A 13 -10.89 -21.79 -5.05
C PRO A 13 -11.83 -21.23 -6.13
N LYS A 14 -11.76 -19.93 -6.43
CA LYS A 14 -12.57 -19.27 -7.47
C LYS A 14 -12.23 -19.80 -8.87
N VAL A 15 -10.94 -19.99 -9.14
CA VAL A 15 -10.46 -20.56 -10.41
C VAL A 15 -10.92 -22.01 -10.55
N GLN A 16 -10.78 -22.81 -9.50
CA GLN A 16 -11.19 -24.21 -9.52
C GLN A 16 -12.70 -24.37 -9.77
N GLU A 17 -13.53 -23.52 -9.17
CA GLU A 17 -14.98 -23.52 -9.38
C GLU A 17 -15.34 -23.22 -10.84
N ARG A 18 -14.79 -22.14 -11.41
CA ARG A 18 -15.08 -21.70 -12.79
C ARG A 18 -14.52 -22.67 -13.84
N VAL A 19 -13.35 -23.24 -13.61
CA VAL A 19 -12.79 -24.28 -14.49
C VAL A 19 -13.64 -25.55 -14.45
N SER A 20 -14.19 -25.91 -13.28
CA SER A 20 -15.11 -27.05 -13.16
C SER A 20 -16.43 -26.82 -13.93
N LYS A 21 -16.78 -25.56 -14.23
CA LYS A 21 -17.93 -25.18 -15.07
C LYS A 21 -17.60 -25.20 -16.57
N GLY A 22 -16.41 -25.64 -16.96
CA GLY A 22 -15.97 -25.73 -18.34
C GLY A 22 -15.29 -24.48 -18.89
N GLU A 23 -14.99 -23.49 -18.05
CA GLU A 23 -14.21 -22.33 -18.46
C GLU A 23 -12.72 -22.66 -18.61
N GLY A 24 -12.04 -21.98 -19.54
CA GLY A 24 -10.62 -22.21 -19.80
C GLY A 24 -9.73 -21.75 -18.64
N LEU A 25 -8.94 -22.68 -18.08
CA LEU A 25 -8.04 -22.43 -16.94
C LEU A 25 -7.20 -21.16 -17.07
N LYS A 26 -6.52 -20.98 -18.20
CA LYS A 26 -5.66 -19.80 -18.41
C LYS A 26 -6.46 -18.50 -18.30
N LYS A 27 -7.62 -18.43 -18.96
CA LYS A 27 -8.46 -17.22 -18.97
C LYS A 27 -8.94 -16.89 -17.56
N VAL A 28 -9.52 -17.89 -16.87
CA VAL A 28 -10.06 -17.73 -15.53
C VAL A 28 -8.98 -17.35 -14.52
N LEU A 29 -7.81 -17.99 -14.59
CA LEU A 29 -6.69 -17.68 -13.71
C LEU A 29 -6.22 -16.23 -13.85
N TYR A 30 -6.07 -15.74 -15.08
CA TYR A 30 -5.70 -14.35 -15.33
C TYR A 30 -6.76 -13.37 -14.80
N GLU A 31 -8.04 -13.62 -15.10
CA GLU A 31 -9.13 -12.74 -14.66
C GLU A 31 -9.25 -12.67 -13.14
N GLU A 32 -9.19 -13.80 -12.43
CA GLU A 32 -9.31 -13.82 -10.97
C GLU A 32 -8.07 -13.25 -10.28
N LEU A 33 -6.88 -13.46 -10.85
CA LEU A 33 -5.64 -12.90 -10.32
C LEU A 33 -5.58 -11.37 -10.48
N GLU A 34 -5.98 -10.83 -11.64
CA GLU A 34 -6.04 -9.37 -11.85
C GLU A 34 -7.02 -8.69 -10.89
N LYS A 35 -8.21 -9.28 -10.67
CA LYS A 35 -9.19 -8.77 -9.71
C LYS A 35 -8.63 -8.73 -8.29
N GLU A 36 -8.00 -9.81 -7.85
CA GLU A 36 -7.50 -9.93 -6.48
C GLU A 36 -6.30 -9.00 -6.22
N ILE A 37 -5.41 -8.82 -7.21
CA ILE A 37 -4.31 -7.85 -7.15
C ILE A 37 -4.86 -6.42 -7.08
N ALA A 38 -5.84 -6.07 -7.93
CA ALA A 38 -6.45 -4.74 -7.92
C ALA A 38 -7.14 -4.42 -6.59
N GLN A 39 -7.86 -5.38 -6.00
CA GLN A 39 -8.45 -5.26 -4.66
C GLN A 39 -7.38 -5.11 -3.59
N SER A 40 -6.34 -5.94 -3.62
CA SER A 40 -5.24 -5.90 -2.65
C SER A 40 -4.51 -4.55 -2.67
N LEU A 41 -4.28 -3.95 -3.84
CA LEU A 41 -3.69 -2.62 -3.97
C LEU A 41 -4.63 -1.54 -3.40
N THR A 42 -5.93 -1.63 -3.66
CA THR A 42 -6.92 -0.68 -3.14
C THR A 42 -7.03 -0.73 -1.61
N ASP A 43 -6.94 -1.93 -1.02
CA ASP A 43 -6.99 -2.11 0.43
C ASP A 43 -5.66 -1.74 1.10
N GLN A 44 -4.53 -1.83 0.40
CA GLN A 44 -3.26 -1.26 0.83
C GLN A 44 -3.33 0.28 0.88
N ASP A 45 -3.90 0.92 -0.14
CA ASP A 45 -4.13 2.38 -0.14
C ASP A 45 -5.05 2.81 1.02
N LYS A 46 -6.11 2.03 1.32
CA LYS A 46 -6.98 2.31 2.47
C LYS A 46 -6.34 2.06 3.83
N ARG A 47 -5.35 1.17 3.93
CA ARG A 47 -4.57 0.98 5.17
C ARG A 47 -3.59 2.12 5.42
N ILE A 48 -3.30 2.92 4.41
CA ILE A 48 -2.69 4.24 4.55
C ILE A 48 -3.83 5.24 4.72
N GLU A 49 -4.64 5.09 5.77
CA GLU A 49 -5.35 6.25 6.28
C GLU A 49 -4.26 7.26 6.67
N PRO A 50 -4.26 8.49 6.12
CA PRO A 50 -3.35 9.52 6.57
C PRO A 50 -3.66 9.71 8.05
N ASN A 51 -2.71 9.36 8.90
CA ASN A 51 -2.79 9.62 10.33
C ASN A 51 -3.09 11.11 10.47
N THR A 52 -4.31 11.45 10.88
CA THR A 52 -4.82 12.81 11.04
C THR A 52 -4.19 13.51 12.25
N LYS A 53 -2.91 13.24 12.51
CA LYS A 53 -2.09 14.05 13.38
C LYS A 53 -1.54 15.21 12.58
N THR A 54 -2.34 16.27 12.57
CA THR A 54 -1.90 17.67 12.44
C THR A 54 -1.11 18.01 11.18
N THR A 55 -1.83 18.45 10.14
CA THR A 55 -1.40 19.40 9.09
C THR A 55 -0.94 20.77 9.64
N THR A 56 -0.45 20.83 10.88
CA THR A 56 -0.10 22.06 11.59
C THR A 56 1.40 22.33 11.59
N ASP A 57 2.25 21.34 11.31
CA ASP A 57 3.69 21.54 11.13
C ASP A 57 4.02 21.62 9.64
N ILE A 58 3.53 22.69 8.98
CA ILE A 58 4.12 23.10 7.69
C ILE A 58 5.55 23.53 8.02
N ILE A 59 6.52 22.65 7.77
CA ILE A 59 7.92 23.01 7.89
C ILE A 59 8.28 23.99 6.75
N PRO A 60 9.03 25.06 7.04
CA PRO A 60 9.38 26.05 6.03
C PRO A 60 10.24 25.45 4.91
N LEU A 61 10.10 25.99 3.69
CA LEU A 61 10.94 25.62 2.56
C LEU A 61 12.43 25.86 2.92
N GLY A 62 13.30 24.88 2.65
CA GLY A 62 14.70 24.93 3.08
C GLY A 62 14.96 24.29 4.44
N THR A 63 13.98 23.60 5.01
CA THR A 63 14.14 22.75 6.21
C THR A 63 13.78 21.30 5.90
N ASP A 64 14.35 20.38 6.66
CA ASP A 64 14.10 18.95 6.57
C ASP A 64 13.89 18.34 7.96
N ILE A 65 13.29 17.15 8.01
CA ILE A 65 13.01 16.41 9.24
C ILE A 65 13.84 15.13 9.25
N ASP A 66 14.71 14.99 10.24
CA ASP A 66 15.42 13.74 10.50
C ASP A 66 15.44 13.45 12.00
N ASN A 67 15.24 12.17 12.37
CA ASN A 67 15.30 11.69 13.75
C ASN A 67 14.46 12.47 14.79
N GLY A 68 13.34 13.08 14.37
CA GLY A 68 12.49 13.90 15.25
C GLY A 68 12.93 15.35 15.38
N ASP A 69 13.94 15.78 14.63
CA ASP A 69 14.43 17.14 14.61
C ASP A 69 14.14 17.82 13.27
N ILE A 70 13.72 19.10 13.33
CA ILE A 70 13.66 19.99 12.17
C ILE A 70 14.97 20.76 12.09
N TYR A 71 15.65 20.68 10.95
CA TYR A 71 16.91 21.38 10.72
C TYR A 71 16.91 22.16 9.41
N ASN A 72 17.74 23.20 9.33
CA ASN A 72 17.93 24.00 8.11
C ASN A 72 18.90 23.27 7.16
N LEU A 73 18.49 23.06 5.91
CA LEU A 73 19.27 22.34 4.91
C LEU A 73 20.53 23.09 4.45
N GLU A 74 20.51 24.42 4.46
CA GLU A 74 21.63 25.26 4.02
C GLU A 74 22.71 25.39 5.11
N THR A 75 22.29 25.48 6.38
CA THR A 75 23.22 25.75 7.50
C THR A 75 23.51 24.53 8.36
N GLY A 76 22.71 23.47 8.26
CA GLY A 76 22.80 22.28 9.12
C GLY A 76 22.41 22.52 10.58
N GLN A 77 21.82 23.68 10.90
CA GLN A 77 21.40 24.01 12.26
C GLN A 77 20.03 23.40 12.59
N THR A 78 19.95 22.73 13.73
CA THR A 78 18.68 22.29 14.32
C THR A 78 17.86 23.52 14.74
N LEU A 79 16.63 23.61 14.24
CA LEU A 79 15.70 24.71 14.52
C LEU A 79 14.77 24.36 15.68
N ARG A 80 14.31 23.11 15.76
CA ARG A 80 13.36 22.63 16.77
C ARG A 80 13.28 21.09 16.79
N GLU A 81 13.07 20.53 17.97
CA GLU A 81 12.71 19.10 18.18
C GLU A 81 11.16 18.94 18.14
N LEU A 82 10.67 17.85 17.54
CA LEU A 82 9.24 17.52 17.38
C LEU A 82 8.64 16.80 18.59
#